data_AF-A0A840PFT8-F1
#
_entry.id   AF-A0A840PFT8-F1
#
_cell.length_a   1.000
_cell.length_b   1.000
_cell.length_c   1.000
_cell.angle_alpha   90.00
_cell.angle_beta   90.00
_cell.angle_gamma   90.00
#
_symmetry.space_group_name_H-M   'P 1'
#
loop_
_entity.id
_entity.type
_entity.pdbx_description
1 polymer ?
#
loop_
_entity_poly.entity_id
_entity_poly.type
_entity_poly.pdbx_seq_one_letter_code
_entity_poly.pdbx_strand_id
1 'polypeptide(L)'
;MTSVAGARWGLVFWEHAGRAYAGITGPETRTGTAPVPEGATFTGIEFAMGTSLRAVPTPALVDGGIGLPDTTRRTFRLDGARWETPGPDDAEALVERLVRAGIVVRDLLVTDVVRGHRPAVSGRTVERRFRAATGLTQGAVRQIERARTAARLLAAGDPAADVVAKLGYFDEPHLARALRSYVGRTVRQLREGAGGAIALDLDQRLTS
;
A
#
# COMPACT_ATOMS: atom_id res chain seq x y z
N MET A 1 15.86 1.55 -2.81
CA MET A 1 14.83 2.61 -2.89
C MET A 1 14.23 2.84 -1.51
N THR A 2 13.74 4.04 -1.18
CA THR A 2 12.99 4.24 0.08
C THR A 2 11.57 3.69 -0.07
N SER A 3 11.17 2.76 0.79
CA SER A 3 9.79 2.28 0.88
C SER A 3 8.98 3.23 1.76
N VAL A 4 7.83 3.66 1.27
CA VAL A 4 6.90 4.52 2.02
C VAL A 4 5.85 3.62 2.66
N ALA A 5 5.60 3.80 3.96
CA ALA A 5 4.58 3.07 4.72
C ALA A 5 3.26 3.03 3.94
N GLY A 6 2.68 1.86 3.70
CA GLY A 6 1.46 1.67 2.91
C GLY A 6 0.37 0.97 3.71
N ALA A 7 -0.88 1.38 3.56
CA ALA A 7 -1.98 0.75 4.29
C ALA A 7 -2.55 -0.51 3.60
N ARG A 8 -2.17 -0.74 2.34
CA ARG A 8 -2.75 -1.74 1.45
C ARG A 8 -1.81 -2.93 1.27
N TRP A 9 -2.40 -4.08 1.00
CA TRP A 9 -1.68 -5.27 0.55
C TRP A 9 -1.65 -5.29 -0.99
N GLY A 10 -0.75 -6.08 -1.56
CA GLY A 10 -0.56 -6.15 -2.99
C GLY A 10 -0.07 -7.50 -3.50
N LEU A 11 -0.06 -7.64 -4.82
CA LEU A 11 0.75 -8.63 -5.53
C LEU A 11 1.87 -7.91 -6.25
N VAL A 12 3.06 -8.49 -6.26
CA VAL A 12 4.21 -7.98 -6.99
C VAL A 12 4.83 -9.10 -7.80
N PHE A 13 5.11 -8.80 -9.06
CA PHE A 13 5.79 -9.68 -10.01
C PHE A 13 7.05 -8.99 -10.47
N TRP A 14 8.17 -9.70 -10.51
CA TRP A 14 9.41 -9.13 -11.03
C TRP A 14 10.30 -10.18 -11.66
N GLU A 15 11.13 -9.74 -12.59
CA GLU A 15 12.20 -10.56 -13.16
C GLU A 15 13.56 -10.00 -12.75
N HIS A 16 14.48 -10.88 -12.36
CA HIS A 16 15.86 -10.52 -12.07
C HIS A 16 16.80 -11.64 -12.52
N ALA A 17 17.84 -11.29 -13.27
CA ALA A 17 18.81 -12.22 -13.85
C ALA A 17 18.14 -13.40 -14.62
N GLY A 18 17.06 -13.11 -15.36
CA GLY A 18 16.32 -14.09 -16.16
C GLY A 18 15.39 -15.01 -15.38
N ARG A 19 15.32 -14.87 -14.04
CA ARG A 19 14.41 -15.61 -13.17
C ARG A 19 13.21 -14.73 -12.78
N ALA A 20 12.02 -15.31 -12.85
CA ALA A 20 10.78 -14.66 -12.44
C ALA A 20 10.42 -14.97 -10.99
N TYR A 21 9.81 -13.99 -10.35
CA TYR A 21 9.36 -14.04 -8.97
C TYR A 21 7.98 -13.40 -8.86
N ALA A 22 7.22 -13.89 -7.90
CA ALA A 22 5.93 -13.33 -7.53
C ALA A 22 5.84 -13.33 -6.00
N GLY A 23 5.14 -12.34 -5.45
CA GLY A 23 4.98 -12.21 -4.01
C GLY A 23 3.70 -11.48 -3.64
N ILE A 24 3.25 -11.72 -2.43
CA ILE A 24 2.23 -10.93 -1.74
C ILE A 24 2.97 -9.90 -0.90
N THR A 25 2.64 -8.63 -1.04
CA THR A 25 3.12 -7.56 -0.15
C THR A 25 2.04 -7.21 0.86
N GLY A 26 2.43 -6.95 2.09
CA GLY A 26 1.51 -6.50 3.12
C GLY A 26 1.55 -5.00 3.37
N PRO A 27 0.63 -4.50 4.21
CA PRO A 27 0.69 -3.14 4.71
C PRO A 27 1.98 -2.91 5.51
N GLU A 28 2.57 -1.73 5.37
CA GLU A 28 3.76 -1.28 6.10
C GLU A 28 3.38 -0.18 7.10
N THR A 29 3.73 -0.35 8.37
CA THR A 29 3.43 0.58 9.45
C THR A 29 4.39 1.77 9.50
N ARG A 30 5.52 1.68 8.81
CA ARG A 30 6.58 2.70 8.79
C ARG A 30 7.37 2.62 7.48
N THR A 31 8.10 3.69 7.19
CA THR A 31 9.06 3.69 6.08
C THR A 31 10.15 2.64 6.29
N GLY A 32 10.62 2.09 5.17
CA GLY A 32 11.68 1.10 5.14
C GLY A 32 12.56 1.24 3.89
N THR A 33 13.32 0.20 3.59
CA THR A 33 14.13 0.13 2.38
C THR A 33 13.67 -1.05 1.54
N ALA A 34 13.27 -0.77 0.30
CA ALA A 34 12.97 -1.79 -0.68
C ALA A 34 14.22 -2.02 -1.56
N PRO A 35 14.79 -3.24 -1.57
CA PRO A 35 15.83 -3.59 -2.54
C PRO A 35 15.20 -3.61 -3.93
N VAL A 36 15.76 -2.82 -4.85
CA VAL A 36 15.36 -2.80 -6.26
C VAL A 36 16.61 -3.19 -7.04
N PRO A 37 16.75 -4.49 -7.40
CA PRO A 37 17.89 -4.95 -8.14
C PRO A 37 18.00 -4.22 -9.48
N GLU A 38 19.23 -3.96 -9.92
CA GLU A 38 19.46 -3.33 -11.22
C GLU A 38 18.91 -4.21 -12.35
N GLY A 39 18.28 -3.56 -13.33
CA GLY A 39 17.65 -4.24 -14.47
C GLY A 39 16.39 -5.04 -14.13
N ALA A 40 15.89 -5.00 -12.88
CA ALA A 40 14.65 -5.65 -12.53
C ALA A 40 13.45 -4.81 -12.99
N THR A 41 12.50 -5.47 -13.67
CA THR A 41 11.21 -4.88 -14.04
C THR A 41 10.16 -5.38 -13.06
N PHE A 42 9.30 -4.49 -12.58
CA PHE A 42 8.27 -4.79 -11.59
C PHE A 42 6.87 -4.50 -12.15
N THR A 43 5.95 -5.42 -11.93
CA THR A 43 4.51 -5.22 -12.09
C THR A 43 3.87 -5.37 -10.72
N GLY A 44 3.29 -4.30 -10.20
CA GLY A 44 2.62 -4.28 -8.90
C GLY A 44 1.12 -4.11 -9.05
N ILE A 45 0.34 -4.85 -8.26
CA ILE A 45 -1.11 -4.72 -8.14
C ILE A 45 -1.41 -4.40 -6.69
N GLU A 46 -1.84 -3.17 -6.41
CA GLU A 46 -2.26 -2.76 -5.06
C GLU A 46 -3.76 -2.97 -4.92
N PHE A 47 -4.20 -3.66 -3.87
CA PHE A 47 -5.61 -3.96 -3.66
C PHE A 47 -6.29 -2.91 -2.77
N ALA A 48 -7.54 -2.61 -3.08
CA ALA A 48 -8.33 -1.63 -2.34
C ALA A 48 -8.49 -2.03 -0.86
N MET A 49 -8.52 -1.02 0.01
CA MET A 49 -8.81 -1.22 1.44
C MET A 49 -10.15 -1.94 1.65
N GLY A 50 -10.15 -2.93 2.55
CA GLY A 50 -11.32 -3.79 2.77
C GLY A 50 -11.37 -5.01 1.86
N THR A 51 -10.36 -5.24 1.02
CA THR A 51 -10.14 -6.54 0.38
C THR A 51 -9.09 -7.34 1.14
N SER A 52 -9.13 -8.67 1.02
CA SER A 52 -8.12 -9.57 1.58
C SER A 52 -8.02 -10.86 0.77
N LEU A 53 -6.93 -11.59 0.93
CA LEU A 53 -6.83 -12.97 0.45
C LEU A 53 -7.59 -13.90 1.39
N ARG A 54 -8.34 -14.85 0.82
CA ARG A 54 -9.03 -15.89 1.59
C ARG A 54 -8.05 -16.78 2.36
N ALA A 55 -6.96 -17.16 1.70
CA ALA A 55 -5.98 -18.11 2.23
C ALA A 55 -4.95 -17.48 3.17
N VAL A 56 -4.76 -16.15 3.10
CA VAL A 56 -3.73 -15.45 3.84
C VAL A 56 -4.35 -14.23 4.54
N PRO A 57 -4.46 -14.26 5.88
CA PRO A 57 -5.01 -13.12 6.60
C PRO A 57 -4.05 -11.92 6.53
N THR A 58 -4.55 -10.75 6.14
CA THR A 58 -3.78 -9.51 6.04
C THR A 58 -2.95 -9.16 7.29
N PRO A 59 -3.43 -9.40 8.54
CA PRO A 59 -2.62 -9.21 9.74
C PRO A 59 -1.28 -9.96 9.76
N ALA A 60 -1.20 -11.12 9.08
CA ALA A 60 0.04 -11.89 9.00
C ALA A 60 1.06 -11.32 7.98
N LEU A 61 0.64 -10.34 7.17
CA LEU A 61 1.46 -9.69 6.15
C LEU A 61 2.04 -8.35 6.61
N VAL A 62 1.57 -7.80 7.75
CA VAL A 62 1.98 -6.46 8.21
C VAL A 62 3.51 -6.39 8.38
N ASP A 63 4.10 -5.33 7.84
CA ASP A 63 5.56 -5.08 7.78
C ASP A 63 6.35 -6.19 7.06
N GLY A 64 5.71 -6.89 6.12
CA GLY A 64 6.34 -7.97 5.37
C GLY A 64 5.58 -8.39 4.11
N GLY A 65 5.74 -9.66 3.78
CA GLY A 65 5.18 -10.26 2.58
C GLY A 65 5.51 -11.74 2.47
N ILE A 66 4.96 -12.40 1.47
CA ILE A 66 5.15 -13.83 1.22
C ILE A 66 5.58 -14.02 -0.24
N GLY A 67 6.73 -14.65 -0.47
CA GLY A 67 7.11 -15.11 -1.80
C GLY A 67 6.21 -16.26 -2.26
N LEU A 68 5.70 -16.18 -3.49
CA LEU A 68 4.86 -17.22 -4.06
C LEU A 68 5.72 -18.32 -4.70
N PRO A 69 5.46 -19.60 -4.38
CA PRO A 69 6.24 -20.71 -4.89
C PRO A 69 5.94 -20.98 -6.36
N ASP A 70 6.77 -21.82 -6.99
CA ASP A 70 6.59 -22.33 -8.36
C ASP A 70 6.37 -21.23 -9.42
N THR A 71 6.99 -20.06 -9.19
CA THR A 71 6.87 -18.92 -10.11
C THR A 71 7.77 -19.09 -11.33
N THR A 72 7.18 -18.88 -12.51
CA THR A 72 7.83 -18.82 -13.81
C THR A 72 7.49 -17.49 -14.49
N ARG A 73 8.10 -17.20 -15.64
CA ARG A 73 7.78 -15.99 -16.42
C ARG A 73 6.32 -15.90 -16.83
N ARG A 74 5.64 -17.05 -16.99
CA ARG A 74 4.26 -17.11 -17.48
C ARG A 74 3.25 -17.48 -16.41
N THR A 75 3.68 -18.06 -15.30
CA THR A 75 2.75 -18.59 -14.30
C THR A 75 3.25 -18.45 -12.87
N PHE A 76 2.34 -18.36 -11.92
CA PHE A 76 2.63 -18.43 -10.49
C PHE A 76 1.59 -19.29 -9.76
N ARG A 77 1.83 -19.61 -8.48
CA ARG A 77 0.84 -20.31 -7.64
C ARG A 77 0.29 -19.41 -6.55
N LEU A 78 -1.03 -19.45 -6.39
CA LEU A 78 -1.76 -18.73 -5.34
C LEU A 78 -3.01 -19.53 -4.98
N ASP A 79 -3.23 -19.70 -3.67
CA ASP A 79 -4.31 -20.52 -3.11
C ASP A 79 -4.35 -21.94 -3.72
N GLY A 80 -3.18 -22.56 -3.86
CA GLY A 80 -3.00 -23.91 -4.40
C GLY A 80 -3.11 -24.02 -5.93
N ALA A 81 -3.81 -23.10 -6.59
CA ALA A 81 -4.02 -23.07 -8.04
C ALA A 81 -2.88 -22.36 -8.79
N ARG A 82 -2.75 -22.69 -10.09
CA ARG A 82 -1.81 -22.04 -11.01
C ARG A 82 -2.52 -20.93 -11.78
N TRP A 83 -1.87 -19.78 -11.88
CA TRP A 83 -2.35 -18.56 -12.51
C TRP A 83 -1.34 -18.06 -13.54
N GLU A 84 -1.80 -17.27 -14.51
CA GLU A 84 -0.91 -16.59 -15.46
C GLU A 84 -0.32 -15.33 -14.83
N THR A 85 0.99 -15.15 -14.97
CA THR A 85 1.70 -13.95 -14.54
C THR A 85 1.27 -12.78 -15.43
N PRO A 86 0.75 -11.67 -14.88
CA PRO A 86 0.21 -10.59 -15.68
C PRO A 86 1.34 -9.73 -16.26
N GLY A 87 1.18 -9.29 -17.51
CA GLY A 87 1.86 -8.09 -17.98
C GLY A 87 1.25 -6.83 -17.33
N PRO A 88 1.86 -5.64 -17.55
CA PRO A 88 1.30 -4.38 -17.06
C PRO A 88 -0.15 -4.14 -17.50
N ASP A 89 -0.50 -4.54 -18.74
CA ASP A 89 -1.82 -4.31 -19.33
C ASP A 89 -2.86 -5.41 -18.99
N ASP A 90 -2.45 -6.47 -18.29
CA ASP A 90 -3.29 -7.63 -17.97
C ASP A 90 -3.70 -7.70 -16.48
N ALA A 91 -3.29 -6.70 -15.69
CA ALA A 91 -3.47 -6.69 -14.24
C ALA A 91 -4.94 -6.78 -13.83
N GLU A 92 -5.81 -5.99 -14.46
CA GLU A 92 -7.25 -5.96 -14.20
C GLU A 92 -7.90 -7.30 -14.52
N ALA A 93 -7.51 -7.92 -15.64
CA ALA A 93 -8.02 -9.23 -16.04
C ALA A 93 -7.63 -10.33 -15.05
N LEU A 94 -6.41 -10.30 -14.51
CA LEU A 94 -6.02 -11.20 -13.42
C LEU A 94 -6.89 -10.97 -12.18
N VAL A 95 -7.05 -9.72 -11.75
CA VAL A 95 -7.84 -9.38 -10.55
C VAL A 95 -9.28 -9.86 -10.68
N GLU A 96 -9.91 -9.67 -11.85
CA GLU A 96 -11.28 -10.15 -12.09
C GLU A 96 -11.38 -11.68 -11.91
N ARG A 97 -10.42 -12.43 -12.45
CA ARG A 97 -10.40 -13.89 -12.32
C ARG A 97 -10.17 -14.33 -10.87
N LEU A 98 -9.30 -13.64 -10.12
CA LEU A 98 -9.06 -13.94 -8.69
C LEU A 98 -10.29 -13.68 -7.83
N VAL A 99 -11.05 -12.62 -8.11
CA VAL A 99 -12.33 -12.33 -7.46
C VAL A 99 -13.37 -13.39 -7.81
N ARG A 100 -13.50 -13.74 -9.09
CA ARG A 100 -14.46 -14.76 -9.56
C ARG A 100 -14.17 -16.13 -8.95
N ALA A 101 -12.90 -16.46 -8.72
CA ALA A 101 -12.49 -17.68 -8.03
C ALA A 101 -12.62 -17.63 -6.49
N GLY A 102 -13.03 -16.50 -5.92
CA GLY A 102 -13.19 -16.32 -4.47
C GLY A 102 -11.88 -16.29 -3.69
N ILE A 103 -10.74 -16.06 -4.35
CA ILE A 103 -9.43 -15.92 -3.72
C ILE A 103 -9.30 -14.55 -3.07
N VAL A 104 -9.73 -13.51 -3.80
CA VAL A 104 -9.82 -12.15 -3.28
C VAL A 104 -11.24 -11.92 -2.80
N VAL A 105 -11.38 -11.64 -1.51
CA VAL A 105 -12.66 -11.38 -0.86
C VAL A 105 -12.73 -9.93 -0.41
N ARG A 106 -13.96 -9.41 -0.26
CA ARG A 106 -14.23 -8.05 0.19
C ARG A 106 -15.02 -8.06 1.48
N ASP A 107 -14.55 -7.32 2.47
CA ASP A 107 -15.30 -7.02 3.69
C ASP A 107 -16.14 -5.75 3.47
N LEU A 108 -17.46 -5.93 3.38
CA LEU A 108 -18.41 -4.84 3.12
C LEU A 108 -18.39 -3.79 4.23
N LEU A 109 -18.28 -4.20 5.51
CA LEU A 109 -18.25 -3.26 6.62
C LEU A 109 -17.01 -2.37 6.53
N VAL A 110 -15.84 -2.94 6.23
CA VAL A 110 -14.62 -2.16 6.07
C VAL A 110 -14.70 -1.27 4.85
N THR A 111 -15.26 -1.76 3.74
CA THR A 111 -15.49 -0.95 2.54
C THR A 111 -16.35 0.29 2.85
N ASP A 112 -17.43 0.11 3.61
CA ASP A 112 -18.34 1.19 3.98
C ASP A 112 -17.66 2.22 4.88
N VAL A 113 -16.89 1.76 5.86
CA VAL A 113 -16.10 2.62 6.78
C VAL A 113 -15.05 3.42 6.03
N VAL A 114 -14.35 2.80 5.07
CA VAL A 114 -13.36 3.49 4.21
C VAL A 114 -14.03 4.58 3.37
N ARG A 115 -15.26 4.35 2.91
CA ARG A 115 -16.09 5.36 2.20
C ARG A 115 -16.67 6.44 3.13
N GLY A 116 -16.38 6.40 4.43
CA GLY A 116 -16.87 7.38 5.39
C GLY A 116 -18.26 7.10 5.97
N HIS A 117 -18.88 5.96 5.62
CA HIS A 117 -20.15 5.56 6.21
C HIS A 117 -19.95 5.11 7.67
N ARG A 118 -21.02 5.22 8.45
CA ARG A 118 -21.08 4.78 9.85
C ARG A 118 -21.99 3.57 9.94
N PRO A 119 -21.44 2.34 10.01
CA PRO A 119 -22.26 1.14 10.16
C PRO A 119 -23.02 1.17 11.49
N ALA A 120 -24.20 0.55 11.55
CA ALA A 120 -25.04 0.44 12.74
C ALA A 120 -24.49 -0.60 13.76
N VAL A 121 -23.20 -0.51 14.08
CA VAL A 121 -22.52 -1.34 15.10
C VAL A 121 -21.62 -0.47 15.96
N SER A 122 -21.23 -0.98 17.12
CA SER A 122 -20.33 -0.25 18.02
C SER A 122 -18.98 0.06 17.36
N GLY A 123 -18.35 1.18 17.75
CA GLY A 123 -17.01 1.54 17.28
C GLY A 123 -15.95 0.46 17.59
N ARG A 124 -16.10 -0.26 18.70
CA ARG A 124 -15.25 -1.42 19.06
C ARG A 124 -15.39 -2.56 18.04
N THR A 125 -16.62 -2.86 17.61
CA THR A 125 -16.88 -3.88 16.58
C THR A 125 -16.27 -3.47 15.25
N VAL A 126 -16.44 -2.21 14.85
CA VAL A 126 -15.83 -1.66 13.63
C VAL A 126 -14.31 -1.82 13.69
N GLU A 127 -13.68 -1.34 14.76
CA GLU A 127 -12.23 -1.36 14.90
C GLU A 127 -11.66 -2.78 14.91
N ARG A 128 -12.31 -3.72 15.60
CA ARG A 128 -11.90 -5.13 15.60
C ARG A 128 -11.95 -5.73 14.20
N ARG A 129 -13.03 -5.50 13.46
CA ARG A 129 -13.23 -6.05 12.12
C ARG A 129 -12.30 -5.40 11.10
N PHE A 130 -12.08 -4.09 11.22
CA PHE A 130 -11.13 -3.34 10.42
C PHE A 130 -9.71 -3.89 10.58
N ARG A 131 -9.25 -4.12 11.82
CA ARG A 131 -7.95 -4.77 12.08
C ARG A 131 -7.87 -6.18 11.52
N ALA A 132 -8.92 -6.98 11.68
CA ALA A 132 -8.93 -8.35 11.15
C ALA A 132 -8.81 -8.39 9.62
N ALA A 133 -9.47 -7.47 8.91
CA ALA A 133 -9.43 -7.42 7.45
C ALA A 133 -8.16 -6.76 6.89
N THR A 134 -7.61 -5.76 7.58
CA THR A 134 -6.55 -4.88 7.03
C THR A 134 -5.20 -5.05 7.72
N GLY A 135 -5.13 -5.74 8.86
CA GLY A 135 -3.94 -5.77 9.71
C GLY A 135 -3.71 -4.49 10.52
N LEU A 136 -4.34 -3.38 10.16
CA LEU A 136 -4.10 -2.06 10.75
C LEU A 136 -5.32 -1.51 11.47
N THR A 137 -5.08 -0.52 12.34
CA THR A 137 -6.15 0.25 12.99
C THR A 137 -6.68 1.31 12.01
N GLN A 138 -7.92 1.77 12.18
CA GLN A 138 -8.43 2.91 11.37
C GLN A 138 -7.55 4.15 11.54
N GLY A 139 -7.07 4.39 12.77
CA GLY A 139 -6.17 5.50 13.07
C GLY A 139 -4.83 5.40 12.37
N ALA A 140 -4.23 4.20 12.32
CA ALA A 140 -2.95 3.97 11.64
C ALA A 140 -3.08 4.20 10.14
N VAL A 141 -4.14 3.68 9.51
CA VAL A 141 -4.42 3.93 8.08
C VAL A 141 -4.56 5.43 7.81
N ARG A 142 -5.35 6.14 8.63
CA ARG A 142 -5.50 7.60 8.50
C ARG A 142 -4.16 8.34 8.63
N GLN A 143 -3.29 7.94 9.56
CA GLN A 143 -1.98 8.57 9.73
C GLN A 143 -1.05 8.33 8.54
N ILE A 144 -1.03 7.10 8.01
CA ILE A 144 -0.24 6.73 6.83
C ILE A 144 -0.71 7.51 5.61
N GLU A 145 -2.00 7.48 5.30
CA GLU A 145 -2.57 8.18 4.14
C GLU A 145 -2.43 9.70 4.26
N ARG A 146 -2.57 10.25 5.47
CA ARG A 146 -2.30 11.67 5.74
C ARG A 146 -0.84 12.03 5.49
N ALA A 147 0.11 11.19 5.92
CA ALA A 147 1.54 11.44 5.70
C ALA A 147 1.92 11.33 4.21
N ARG A 148 1.36 10.34 3.49
CA ARG A 148 1.51 10.22 2.02
C ARG A 148 0.98 11.45 1.30
N THR A 149 -0.22 11.91 1.68
CA THR A 149 -0.81 13.13 1.11
C THR A 149 0.03 14.37 1.39
N ALA A 150 0.54 14.50 2.62
CA ALA A 150 1.46 15.58 2.98
C ALA A 150 2.72 15.57 2.11
N ALA A 151 3.30 14.38 1.87
CA ALA A 151 4.48 14.25 1.03
C ALA A 151 4.26 14.72 -0.41
N ARG A 152 3.11 14.38 -1.01
CA ARG A 152 2.75 14.84 -2.37
C ARG A 152 2.58 16.36 -2.45
N LEU A 153 1.87 16.95 -1.48
CA LEU A 153 1.70 18.42 -1.43
C LEU A 153 3.05 19.14 -1.29
N LEU A 154 3.91 18.65 -0.39
CA LEU A 154 5.24 19.24 -0.20
C LEU A 154 6.13 19.09 -1.44
N ALA A 155 6.06 17.95 -2.14
CA ALA A 155 6.77 17.73 -3.39
C ALA A 155 6.23 18.62 -4.53
N ALA A 156 4.93 18.91 -4.53
CA ALA A 156 4.29 19.85 -5.44
C ALA A 156 4.61 21.33 -5.12
N GLY A 157 5.32 21.61 -4.02
CA GLY A 157 5.79 22.95 -3.65
C GLY A 157 4.95 23.67 -2.59
N ASP A 158 3.89 23.05 -2.05
CA ASP A 158 3.05 23.68 -1.03
C ASP A 158 3.87 24.11 0.23
N PRO A 159 3.58 25.27 0.84
CA PRO A 159 4.16 25.70 2.10
C PRO A 159 3.88 24.70 3.24
N ALA A 160 4.84 24.47 4.13
CA ALA A 160 4.69 23.48 5.21
C ALA A 160 3.59 23.88 6.20
N ALA A 161 3.49 25.16 6.53
CA ALA A 161 2.41 25.73 7.31
C ALA A 161 1.01 25.45 6.70
N ASP A 162 0.87 25.59 5.38
CA ASP A 162 -0.39 25.31 4.68
C ASP A 162 -0.73 23.82 4.73
N VAL A 163 0.27 22.95 4.56
CA VAL A 163 0.09 21.49 4.68
C VAL A 163 -0.29 21.08 6.11
N VAL A 164 0.30 21.72 7.13
CA VAL A 164 -0.06 21.51 8.54
C VAL A 164 -1.53 21.84 8.77
N ALA A 165 -1.96 23.03 8.35
CA ALA A 165 -3.34 23.48 8.51
C ALA A 165 -4.32 22.59 7.73
N LYS A 166 -4.03 22.32 6.44
CA LYS A 166 -4.89 21.55 5.53
C LYS A 166 -5.11 20.11 5.99
N LEU A 167 -4.08 19.48 6.56
CA LEU A 167 -4.14 18.07 6.98
C LEU A 167 -4.37 17.90 8.49
N GLY A 168 -4.52 18.98 9.24
CA GLY A 168 -4.77 18.94 10.68
C GLY A 168 -3.61 18.33 11.45
N TYR A 169 -2.38 18.69 11.10
CA TYR A 169 -1.25 18.53 12.01
C TYR A 169 -1.28 19.65 13.06
N PHE A 170 -0.74 19.38 14.25
CA PHE A 170 -0.70 20.39 15.30
C PHE A 170 0.28 21.52 14.96
N ASP A 171 1.45 21.16 14.44
CA ASP A 171 2.50 22.08 14.01
C ASP A 171 3.45 21.41 12.99
N GLU A 172 4.45 22.16 12.50
CA GLU A 172 5.47 21.63 11.58
C GLU A 172 6.34 20.51 12.20
N PRO A 173 6.78 20.56 13.47
CA PRO A 173 7.44 19.42 14.13
C PRO A 173 6.64 18.10 14.08
N HIS A 174 5.32 18.14 14.29
CA HIS A 174 4.46 16.96 14.20
C HIS A 174 4.35 16.43 12.77
N LEU A 175 4.25 17.32 11.78
CA LEU A 175 4.34 16.96 10.36
C LEU A 175 5.69 16.31 10.05
N ALA A 176 6.80 16.91 10.48
CA ALA A 176 8.14 16.39 10.25
C ALA A 176 8.34 15.00 10.87
N ARG A 177 7.80 14.76 12.07
CA ARG A 177 7.82 13.44 12.72
C ARG A 177 7.05 12.40 11.91
N ALA A 178 5.86 12.75 11.41
CA ALA A 178 5.07 11.85 10.57
C ALA A 178 5.78 11.51 9.26
N LEU A 179 6.36 12.51 8.58
CA LEU A 179 7.12 12.28 7.34
C LEU A 179 8.34 11.38 7.57
N ARG A 180 9.09 11.57 8.67
CA ARG A 180 10.20 10.68 9.03
C ARG A 180 9.73 9.25 9.30
N SER A 181 8.59 9.10 9.99
CA SER A 181 8.06 7.79 10.37
C SER A 181 7.49 7.01 9.18
N TYR A 182 6.73 7.66 8.31
CA TYR A 182 5.93 6.99 7.28
C TYR A 182 6.52 7.14 5.87
N VAL A 183 7.24 8.21 5.58
CA VAL A 183 7.73 8.54 4.23
C VAL A 183 9.25 8.38 4.10
N GLY A 184 9.99 8.55 5.19
CA GLY A 184 11.46 8.46 5.17
C GLY A 184 12.12 9.63 4.45
N ARG A 185 11.41 10.76 4.36
CA ARG A 185 11.91 12.02 3.76
C ARG A 185 11.61 13.20 4.66
N THR A 186 12.45 14.22 4.58
CA THR A 186 12.20 15.53 5.19
C THR A 186 11.43 16.43 4.22
N VAL A 187 10.83 17.50 4.75
CA VAL A 187 10.19 18.56 3.94
C VAL A 187 11.13 19.08 2.85
N ARG A 188 12.38 19.38 3.22
CA ARG A 188 13.39 19.88 2.28
C ARG A 188 13.67 18.87 1.17
N GLN A 189 13.89 17.60 1.51
CA GLN A 189 14.16 16.55 0.52
C GLN A 189 13.00 16.37 -0.46
N LEU A 190 11.75 16.44 0.02
CA LEU A 190 10.57 16.34 -0.84
C LEU A 190 10.48 17.50 -1.82
N ARG A 191 10.75 18.73 -1.38
CA ARG A 191 10.74 19.93 -2.24
C ARG A 191 11.86 19.93 -3.27
N GLU A 192 13.04 19.47 -2.87
CA GLU A 192 14.24 19.46 -3.73
C GLU A 192 14.29 18.21 -4.63
N GLY A 193 13.34 17.27 -4.52
CA GLY A 193 13.41 15.98 -5.20
C GLY A 193 14.63 15.14 -4.77
N ALA A 194 15.18 15.41 -3.58
CA ALA A 194 16.41 14.82 -3.09
C ALA A 194 16.17 13.51 -2.30
N GLY A 195 17.23 12.72 -2.12
CA GLY A 195 17.19 11.45 -1.38
C GLY A 195 17.00 10.21 -2.26
N GLY A 196 16.96 10.37 -3.58
CA GLY A 196 16.84 9.27 -4.54
C GLY A 196 15.44 8.67 -4.59
N ALA A 197 15.31 7.59 -5.37
CA ALA A 197 14.03 6.96 -5.67
C ALA A 197 13.22 6.59 -4.41
N ILE A 198 11.90 6.80 -4.49
CA ILE A 198 10.93 6.61 -3.41
C ILE A 198 9.72 5.85 -3.95
N ALA A 199 9.22 4.89 -3.18
CA ALA A 199 8.03 4.09 -3.52
C ALA A 199 6.73 4.86 -3.20
N LEU A 200 6.62 6.07 -3.74
CA LEU A 200 5.46 6.93 -3.67
C LEU A 200 5.45 7.78 -4.93
N ASP A 201 4.38 7.65 -5.72
CA ASP A 201 4.15 8.57 -6.83
C ASP A 201 3.86 9.97 -6.27
N LEU A 202 4.84 10.86 -6.43
CA LEU A 202 4.80 12.25 -5.97
C LEU A 202 4.10 13.17 -6.98
N ASP A 203 3.91 12.72 -8.22
CA ASP A 203 3.31 13.51 -9.31
C ASP A 203 1.80 13.31 -9.40
N GLN A 204 1.27 12.23 -8.81
CA GLN A 204 -0.17 12.01 -8.67
C GLN A 204 -0.83 13.04 -7.73
N ARG A 205 -1.49 14.05 -8.31
CA ARG A 205 -2.52 14.79 -7.59
C ARG A 205 -3.71 13.86 -7.37
N LEU A 206 -4.10 13.65 -6.11
CA LEU A 206 -5.34 12.95 -5.77
C LEU A 206 -6.50 13.73 -6.42
N THR A 207 -7.02 13.22 -7.54
CA THR A 207 -8.32 13.64 -8.06
C THR A 207 -9.38 13.19 -7.05
N SER A 208 -10.19 14.15 -6.61
CA SER A 208 -11.27 13.95 -5.63
C SER A 208 -12.43 13.14 -6.21
#